data_AF-A0A401UZR7-F1
#
_entry.id   AF-A0A401UZR7-F1
#
_cell.length_a   1.000
_cell.length_b   1.000
_cell.length_c   1.000
_cell.angle_alpha   90.00
_cell.angle_beta   90.00
_cell.angle_gamma   90.00
#
_symmetry.space_group_name_H-M   'P 1'
#
loop_
_entity.id
_entity.type
_entity.pdbx_description
1 polymer ?
#
loop_
_entity_poly.entity_id
_entity_poly.type
_entity_poly.pdbx_seq_one_letter_code
_entity_poly.pdbx_strand_id
1 'polypeptide(L)' 'MCYPIGCATCGKTTWDGCGLHADDVMSAVALADRCTCPR' A
#
# COMPACT_ATOMS: atom_id res chain seq x y z
N MET A 1 11.37 -5.15 -5.27
CA MET A 1 10.10 -5.89 -5.14
C MET A 1 9.26 -5.16 -4.12
N CYS A 2 8.10 -4.66 -4.49
CA CYS A 2 7.19 -4.06 -3.52
C CYS A 2 6.45 -5.17 -2.77
N TYR A 3 6.08 -4.91 -1.52
CA TYR A 3 5.33 -5.86 -0.70
C TYR A 3 4.28 -5.10 0.12
N PRO A 4 3.12 -5.72 0.39
CA PRO A 4 2.07 -5.08 1.16
C PRO A 4 2.47 -5.00 2.64
N ILE A 5 2.24 -3.84 3.25
CA ILE A 5 2.45 -3.58 4.67
C ILE A 5 1.26 -2.80 5.24
N GLY A 6 1.08 -2.85 6.56
CA GLY A 6 0.14 -1.96 7.24
C GLY A 6 0.75 -0.57 7.45
N CYS A 7 0.00 0.48 7.17
CA CYS A 7 0.38 1.84 7.51
C CYS A 7 0.35 2.03 9.03
N ALA A 8 1.47 2.45 9.64
CA ALA A 8 1.54 2.70 11.08
C ALA A 8 0.66 3.88 11.54
N THR A 9 0.29 4.80 10.63
CA THR A 9 -0.49 6.00 10.97
C THR A 9 -2.00 5.75 10.92
N CYS A 10 -2.49 5.12 9.86
CA CYS A 10 -3.93 4.91 9.65
C CYS A 10 -4.38 3.45 9.74
N GLY A 11 -3.45 2.50 9.86
CA GLY A 11 -3.75 1.06 9.92
C GLY A 11 -4.16 0.42 8.59
N LYS A 12 -4.33 1.20 7.53
CA LYS A 12 -4.71 0.71 6.19
C LYS A 12 -3.55 0.04 5.46
N THR A 13 -3.87 -0.78 4.46
CA THR A 13 -2.87 -1.46 3.64
C THR A 13 -2.17 -0.44 2.73
N THR A 14 -0.85 -0.45 2.77
CA THR A 14 0.04 0.26 1.85
C THR A 14 1.08 -0.72 1.33
N TRP A 15 2.04 -0.22 0.57
CA TRP A 15 3.18 -1.02 0.15
C TRP A 15 4.48 -0.37 0.62
N ASP A 16 5.52 -1.18 0.68
CA ASP A 16 6.88 -0.72 0.86
C ASP A 16 7.78 -1.17 -0.28
N GLY A 17 8.87 -0.44 -0.53
CA GLY A 17 9.80 -0.64 -1.65
C GLY A 17 9.81 0.49 -2.68
N CYS A 18 10.30 0.19 -3.89
CA CYS A 18 10.62 1.20 -4.93
C CYS A 18 9.42 1.83 -5.66
N GLY A 19 8.18 1.45 -5.36
CA GLY A 19 6.96 1.99 -6.00
C GLY A 19 6.65 1.45 -7.41
N LEU A 20 7.64 0.93 -8.13
CA LEU A 20 7.46 0.36 -9.48
C LEU A 20 6.47 -0.81 -9.56
N HIS A 21 6.24 -1.50 -8.45
CA HIS A 21 5.33 -2.65 -8.38
C HIS A 21 4.16 -2.38 -7.42
N ALA A 22 3.89 -1.11 -7.09
CA ALA A 22 2.83 -0.72 -6.17
C ALA A 22 1.46 -1.13 -6.68
N ASP A 23 1.20 -0.94 -7.98
CA ASP A 23 -0.08 -1.27 -8.60
C ASP A 23 -0.37 -2.78 -8.55
N ASP A 24 0.65 -3.60 -8.82
CA ASP A 24 0.52 -5.06 -8.72
C ASP A 24 0.25 -5.51 -7.29
N VAL A 25 1.00 -4.96 -6.32
CA VAL A 25 0.82 -5.26 -4.89
C VAL A 25 -0.56 -4.84 -4.38
N MET A 26 -1.03 -3.66 -4.83
CA MET A 26 -2.29 -3.09 -4.39
C MET A 26 -3.48 -3.58 -5.23
N SER A 27 -3.26 -4.38 -6.27
CA SER A 27 -4.31 -4.91 -7.15
C SER A 27 -5.37 -5.71 -6.40
N ALA A 28 -4.96 -6.48 -5.38
CA ALA A 28 -5.84 -7.26 -4.52
C ALA A 28 -6.45 -6.46 -3.35
N VAL A 29 -6.04 -5.20 -3.17
CA VAL A 29 -6.50 -4.33 -2.08
C VAL A 29 -7.62 -3.44 -2.59
N ALA A 30 -8.79 -3.51 -1.96
CA ALA A 30 -9.90 -2.62 -2.29
C ALA A 30 -9.52 -1.16 -2.04
N LEU A 31 -9.99 -0.24 -2.89
CA LEU A 31 -9.66 1.20 -2.79
C LEU A 31 -9.94 1.79 -1.39
N ALA A 32 -10.98 1.33 -0.70
CA ALA A 32 -11.32 1.77 0.66
C ALA A 32 -10.25 1.40 1.71
N ASP A 33 -9.57 0.28 1.49
CA ASP A 33 -8.54 -0.27 2.38
C ASP A 33 -7.12 0.16 2.01
N ARG A 34 -6.97 0.97 0.95
CA ARG A 34 -5.67 1.56 0.57
C ARG A 34 -5.36 2.76 1.44
N CYS A 35 -4.12 2.83 1.91
CA CYS A 35 -3.61 4.01 2.60
C CYS A 35 -3.52 5.20 1.64
N THR A 36 -4.01 6.36 2.08
CA THR A 36 -3.93 7.64 1.36
C THR A 36 -3.13 8.69 2.14
N CYS A 37 -2.40 8.28 3.18
CA CYS A 37 -1.57 9.20 3.95
C CYS A 37 -0.46 9.79 3.06
N PRO A 38 -0.15 11.09 3.19
CA PRO A 38 1.02 11.65 2.55
C PRO A 38 2.27 10.91 3.07
N ARG A 39 3.07 10.39 2.14
CA ARG A 39 4.32 9.68 2.42
C ARG A 39 5.49 10.64 2.48
#